data_AF-A0A7X0SE68-F1
#
_entry.id   AF-A0A7X0SE68-F1
#
_cell.length_a   1.000
_cell.length_b   1.000
_cell.length_c   1.000
_cell.angle_alpha   90.00
_cell.angle_beta   90.00
_cell.angle_gamma   90.00
#
_symmetry.space_group_name_H-M   'P 1'
#
loop_
_entity.id
_entity.type
_entity.pdbx_description
1 polymer ?
#
loop_
_entity_poly.entity_id
_entity_poly.type
_entity_poly.pdbx_seq_one_letter_code
_entity_poly.pdbx_strand_id
1 'polypeptide(L)'
;MNLNINQAQPINYTNKQFKSNKDEKFSLELTDKQISEDEDKKLYERYKNSISLSRGFSFEELKKSPRTFPPVTAPGAVRKAWREQCEKCAKCATEKEQVAMGSFALHCSEILESKKGTAEYVPNDLNGYLDFIGDMKDYLRLHCYNVPGQDNKIYEDYMNIANGFESELKKYQ
;
A
#
# COMPACT_ATOMS: atom_id res chain seq x y z
N MET A 1 17.80 47.14 -12.99
CA MET A 1 16.59 46.30 -12.95
C MET A 1 16.80 45.26 -11.86
N ASN A 2 16.07 45.38 -10.74
CA ASN A 2 16.19 44.47 -9.60
C ASN A 2 15.23 43.29 -9.82
N LEU A 3 15.78 42.08 -9.91
CA LEU A 3 15.02 40.83 -9.96
C LEU A 3 14.65 40.44 -8.52
N ASN A 4 13.45 40.83 -8.08
CA ASN A 4 12.87 40.32 -6.84
C ASN A 4 12.40 38.87 -7.07
N ILE A 5 13.17 37.93 -6.54
CA ILE A 5 12.80 36.52 -6.45
C ILE A 5 11.79 36.42 -5.29
N ASN A 6 10.52 36.18 -5.61
CA ASN A 6 9.52 35.81 -4.61
C ASN A 6 9.93 34.47 -3.98
N GLN A 7 10.48 34.54 -2.77
CA GLN A 7 10.74 33.37 -1.93
C GLN A 7 9.40 32.69 -1.64
N ALA A 8 9.25 31.45 -2.13
CA ALA A 8 8.13 30.61 -1.74
C ALA A 8 8.13 30.44 -0.21
N GLN A 9 6.98 30.71 0.39
CA GLN A 9 6.77 30.58 1.84
C GLN A 9 6.99 29.12 2.27
N PRO A 10 7.67 28.86 3.39
CA PRO A 10 7.80 27.50 3.92
C PRO A 10 6.43 26.99 4.40
N ILE A 11 6.04 25.81 3.93
CA ILE A 11 4.84 25.10 4.40
C ILE A 11 5.14 24.57 5.81
N ASN A 12 4.54 25.19 6.83
CA ASN A 12 4.60 24.73 8.22
C ASN A 12 3.72 23.49 8.38
N TYR A 13 4.32 22.31 8.51
CA TYR A 13 3.65 21.11 8.98
C TYR A 13 3.52 21.18 10.51
N THR A 14 2.40 21.71 11.00
CA THR A 14 2.08 21.68 12.42
C THR A 14 1.75 20.24 12.83
N ASN A 15 2.62 19.63 13.65
CA ASN A 15 2.41 18.35 14.32
C ASN A 15 1.03 18.29 15.01
N LYS A 16 0.08 17.57 14.43
CA LYS A 16 -1.10 17.08 15.16
C LYS A 16 -0.70 15.80 15.89
N GLN A 17 -0.32 15.94 17.16
CA GLN A 17 -0.31 14.79 18.07
C GLN A 17 -1.74 14.27 18.22
N PHE A 18 -2.03 13.12 17.63
CA PHE A 18 -3.27 12.38 17.90
C PHE A 18 -3.18 11.76 19.31
N LYS A 19 -4.11 12.15 20.18
CA LYS A 19 -4.37 11.42 21.43
C LYS A 19 -5.03 10.08 21.06
N SER A 20 -4.34 8.97 21.33
CA SER A 20 -4.97 7.65 21.26
C SER A 20 -5.84 7.43 22.49
N ASN A 21 -7.15 7.23 22.28
CA ASN A 21 -8.01 6.61 23.27
C ASN A 21 -7.67 5.13 23.31
N LYS A 22 -7.35 4.61 24.50
CA LYS A 22 -6.62 3.36 24.70
C LYS A 22 -7.50 2.15 25.05
N ASP A 23 -8.80 2.19 24.82
CA ASP A 23 -9.73 1.25 25.46
C ASP A 23 -10.48 0.28 24.52
N GLU A 24 -10.07 0.11 23.26
CA GLU A 24 -10.69 -0.86 22.32
C GLU A 24 -9.70 -1.85 21.67
N LYS A 25 -8.51 -2.04 22.27
CA LYS A 25 -7.41 -2.77 21.61
C LYS A 25 -7.46 -4.30 21.67
N PHE A 26 -8.23 -4.89 22.59
CA PHE A 26 -8.06 -6.30 22.97
C PHE A 26 -8.79 -7.34 22.08
N SER A 27 -9.80 -6.97 21.29
CA SER A 27 -10.50 -7.90 20.39
C SER A 27 -9.88 -7.99 18.99
N LEU A 28 -9.31 -6.88 18.49
CA LEU A 28 -8.68 -6.81 17.17
C LEU A 28 -7.31 -7.49 17.11
N GLU A 29 -6.49 -7.42 18.17
CA GLU A 29 -5.14 -8.04 18.20
C GLU A 29 -5.19 -9.58 18.10
N LEU A 30 -6.14 -10.23 18.80
CA LEU A 30 -6.36 -11.68 18.69
C LEU A 30 -6.86 -12.09 17.30
N THR A 31 -7.68 -11.25 16.68
CA THR A 31 -8.22 -11.44 15.33
C THR A 31 -7.11 -11.27 14.27
N ASP A 32 -6.24 -10.27 14.43
CA ASP A 32 -5.16 -10.02 13.47
C ASP A 32 -4.07 -11.09 13.49
N LYS A 33 -3.76 -11.67 14.67
CA LYS A 33 -2.83 -12.79 14.75
C LYS A 33 -3.32 -14.00 13.96
N GLN A 34 -4.59 -14.37 14.12
CA GLN A 34 -5.19 -15.48 13.36
C GLN A 34 -5.22 -15.18 11.87
N ILE A 35 -5.62 -13.97 11.47
CA ILE A 35 -5.59 -13.54 10.07
C ILE A 35 -4.15 -13.61 9.52
N SER A 36 -3.17 -13.18 10.30
CA SER A 36 -1.77 -13.20 9.90
C SER A 36 -1.24 -14.61 9.65
N GLU A 37 -1.57 -15.55 10.53
CA GLU A 37 -1.20 -16.96 10.36
C GLU A 37 -1.86 -17.57 9.11
N ASP A 38 -3.12 -17.22 8.83
CA ASP A 38 -3.83 -17.73 7.65
C ASP A 38 -3.33 -17.10 6.35
N GLU A 39 -3.00 -15.81 6.34
CA GLU A 39 -2.38 -15.17 5.18
C GLU A 39 -0.94 -15.66 4.95
N ASP A 40 -0.18 -16.01 5.99
CA ASP A 40 1.14 -16.66 5.86
C ASP A 40 1.02 -18.04 5.19
N LYS A 41 0.02 -18.86 5.58
CA LYS A 41 -0.25 -20.15 4.93
C LYS A 41 -0.59 -19.98 3.45
N LYS A 42 -1.48 -19.04 3.11
CA LYS A 42 -1.85 -18.76 1.71
C LYS A 42 -0.64 -18.28 0.89
N LEU A 43 0.20 -17.41 1.47
CA LEU A 43 1.42 -16.95 0.83
C LEU A 43 2.40 -18.10 0.59
N TYR A 44 2.57 -18.99 1.57
CA TYR A 44 3.43 -20.16 1.44
C TYR A 44 2.95 -21.12 0.35
N GLU A 45 1.65 -21.40 0.28
CA GLU A 45 1.08 -22.22 -0.79
C GLU A 45 1.28 -21.57 -2.18
N ARG A 46 1.11 -20.25 -2.29
CA ARG A 46 1.40 -19.53 -3.53
C ARG A 46 2.88 -19.62 -3.91
N TYR A 47 3.77 -19.46 -2.95
CA TYR A 47 5.22 -19.59 -3.14
C TYR A 47 5.59 -20.97 -3.67
N LYS A 48 5.07 -22.04 -3.03
CA LYS A 48 5.33 -23.43 -3.42
C LYS A 48 4.84 -23.75 -4.84
N ASN A 49 3.67 -23.21 -5.21
CA ASN A 49 3.05 -23.46 -6.51
C ASN A 49 3.59 -22.56 -7.63
N SER A 50 4.40 -21.55 -7.31
CA SER A 50 4.97 -20.61 -8.27
C SER A 50 6.44 -20.95 -8.55
N ILE A 51 6.73 -21.44 -9.76
CA ILE A 51 8.10 -21.70 -10.21
C ILE A 51 8.94 -20.42 -10.21
N SER A 52 8.34 -19.28 -10.53
CA SER A 52 9.04 -17.99 -10.55
C SER A 52 9.42 -17.51 -9.15
N LEU A 53 8.52 -17.60 -8.16
CA LEU A 53 8.81 -17.21 -6.78
C LEU A 53 9.83 -18.15 -6.14
N SER A 54 9.63 -19.47 -6.26
CA SER A 54 10.49 -20.47 -5.63
C SER A 54 11.89 -20.61 -6.24
N ARG A 55 12.11 -20.17 -7.49
CA ARG A 55 13.44 -20.06 -8.08
C ARG A 55 14.12 -18.72 -7.81
N GLY A 56 13.35 -17.65 -7.64
CA GLY A 56 13.87 -16.30 -7.46
C GLY A 56 14.31 -15.98 -6.04
N PHE A 57 13.66 -16.56 -5.04
CA PHE A 57 13.89 -16.28 -3.62
C PHE A 57 13.63 -17.53 -2.77
N SER A 58 14.29 -17.64 -1.62
CA SER A 58 13.77 -18.46 -0.53
C SER A 58 12.52 -17.82 0.09
N PHE A 59 11.67 -18.63 0.74
CA PHE A 59 10.48 -18.10 1.41
C PHE A 59 10.85 -17.05 2.48
N GLU A 60 11.95 -17.24 3.21
CA GLU A 60 12.43 -16.27 4.22
C GLU A 60 12.89 -14.95 3.59
N GLU A 61 13.51 -14.98 2.41
CA GLU A 61 13.86 -13.77 1.67
C GLU A 61 12.62 -13.04 1.16
N LEU A 62 11.61 -13.79 0.70
CA LEU A 62 10.31 -13.22 0.32
C LEU A 62 9.66 -12.49 1.51
N LYS A 63 9.67 -13.09 2.71
CA LYS A 63 9.12 -12.47 3.93
C LYS A 63 9.82 -11.16 4.33
N LYS A 64 11.10 -11.02 3.98
CA LYS A 64 11.92 -9.84 4.30
C LYS A 64 11.93 -8.79 3.18
N SER A 65 11.31 -9.08 2.05
CA SER A 65 11.37 -8.23 0.87
C SER A 65 10.34 -7.09 0.94
N PRO A 66 10.78 -5.82 0.98
CA PRO A 66 9.88 -4.68 0.84
C PRO A 66 9.35 -4.53 -0.59
N ARG A 67 9.87 -5.30 -1.55
CA ARG A 67 9.44 -5.28 -2.97
C ARG A 67 8.09 -5.98 -3.19
N THR A 68 7.37 -6.27 -2.12
CA THR A 68 6.03 -6.82 -2.15
C THR A 68 5.10 -5.79 -1.52
N PHE A 69 3.97 -5.53 -2.17
CA PHE A 69 2.94 -4.68 -1.60
C PHE A 69 1.68 -5.50 -1.25
N PRO A 70 1.15 -5.31 -0.02
CA PRO A 70 1.88 -4.80 1.13
C PRO A 70 3.06 -5.74 1.48
N PRO A 71 4.09 -5.27 2.20
CA PRO A 71 5.16 -6.13 2.65
C PRO A 71 4.60 -7.27 3.52
N VAL A 72 5.28 -8.41 3.52
CA VAL A 72 4.82 -9.59 4.28
C VAL A 72 4.78 -9.33 5.80
N THR A 73 5.51 -8.32 6.27
CA THR A 73 5.50 -7.85 7.66
C THR A 73 4.30 -6.94 8.00
N ALA A 74 3.45 -6.60 7.04
CA ALA A 74 2.24 -5.81 7.29
C ALA A 74 1.23 -6.59 8.14
N PRO A 75 0.34 -5.90 8.89
CA PRO A 75 -0.73 -6.53 9.64
C PRO A 75 -1.55 -7.51 8.80
N GLY A 76 -2.05 -8.58 9.42
CA GLY A 76 -2.81 -9.61 8.74
C GLY A 76 -4.01 -9.02 8.00
N ALA A 77 -4.76 -8.12 8.63
CA ALA A 77 -5.90 -7.42 8.05
C ALA A 77 -5.53 -6.66 6.76
N VAL A 78 -4.36 -6.00 6.73
CA VAL A 78 -3.87 -5.24 5.58
C VAL A 78 -3.55 -6.18 4.42
N ARG A 79 -2.81 -7.27 4.70
CA ARG A 79 -2.46 -8.28 3.70
C ARG A 79 -3.71 -8.94 3.13
N LYS A 80 -4.67 -9.26 3.99
CA LYS A 80 -5.96 -9.83 3.60
C LYS A 80 -6.79 -8.88 2.74
N ALA A 81 -6.91 -7.61 3.13
CA ALA A 81 -7.62 -6.58 2.36
C ALA A 81 -7.03 -6.42 0.95
N TRP A 82 -5.70 -6.41 0.84
CA TRP A 82 -5.03 -6.31 -0.46
C TRP A 82 -5.24 -7.57 -1.31
N ARG A 83 -5.13 -8.77 -0.72
CA ARG A 83 -5.43 -10.04 -1.40
C ARG A 83 -6.85 -10.05 -1.94
N GLU A 84 -7.84 -9.65 -1.14
CA GLU A 84 -9.24 -9.62 -1.56
C GLU A 84 -9.48 -8.64 -2.72
N GLN A 85 -8.82 -7.47 -2.69
CA GLN A 85 -8.84 -6.53 -3.79
C GLN A 85 -8.18 -7.11 -5.06
N CYS A 86 -7.06 -7.83 -4.93
CA CYS A 86 -6.41 -8.55 -6.03
C CYS A 86 -7.31 -9.64 -6.62
N GLU A 87 -7.97 -10.44 -5.78
CA GLU A 87 -8.87 -11.50 -6.22
C GLU A 87 -10.11 -10.96 -6.93
N LYS A 88 -10.66 -9.83 -6.49
CA LYS A 88 -11.75 -9.13 -7.20
C LYS A 88 -11.30 -8.70 -8.59
N CYS A 89 -10.11 -8.09 -8.68
CA CYS A 89 -9.53 -7.72 -9.97
C CYS A 89 -9.33 -8.94 -10.86
N ALA A 90 -8.73 -10.02 -10.35
CA ALA A 90 -8.49 -11.23 -11.13
C ALA A 90 -9.76 -11.91 -11.68
N LYS A 91 -10.90 -11.76 -10.99
CA LYS A 91 -12.18 -12.38 -11.39
C LYS A 91 -12.97 -11.58 -12.42
N CYS A 92 -12.82 -10.26 -12.42
CA CYS A 92 -13.74 -9.37 -13.13
C CYS A 92 -13.05 -8.39 -14.09
N ALA A 93 -11.72 -8.34 -14.10
CA ALA A 93 -10.97 -7.30 -14.79
C ALA A 93 -10.25 -7.81 -16.05
N THR A 94 -10.14 -6.93 -17.02
CA THR A 94 -9.35 -7.07 -18.24
C THR A 94 -7.86 -7.21 -17.94
N GLU A 95 -7.08 -7.75 -18.89
CA GLU A 95 -5.61 -7.82 -18.75
C GLU A 95 -4.99 -6.46 -18.43
N LYS A 96 -5.50 -5.38 -19.04
CA LYS A 96 -5.02 -4.01 -18.78
C LYS A 96 -5.22 -3.59 -17.33
N GLU A 97 -6.36 -3.92 -16.73
CA GLU A 97 -6.65 -3.62 -15.32
C GLU A 97 -5.81 -4.48 -14.36
N GLN A 98 -5.51 -5.73 -14.74
CA GLN A 98 -4.59 -6.58 -13.97
C GLN A 98 -3.15 -6.04 -14.03
N VAL A 99 -2.70 -5.55 -15.19
CA VAL A 99 -1.41 -4.85 -15.32
C VAL A 99 -1.41 -3.59 -14.47
N ALA A 100 -2.47 -2.78 -14.50
CA ALA A 100 -2.59 -1.58 -13.68
C ALA A 100 -2.49 -1.91 -12.17
N MET A 101 -3.12 -3.00 -11.72
CA MET A 101 -2.99 -3.50 -10.34
C MET A 101 -1.53 -3.81 -9.98
N GLY A 102 -0.83 -4.53 -10.87
CA GLY A 102 0.59 -4.85 -10.68
C GLY A 102 1.48 -3.60 -10.61
N SER A 103 1.28 -2.64 -11.52
CA SER A 103 2.04 -1.39 -11.53
C SER A 103 1.74 -0.51 -10.31
N PHE A 104 0.49 -0.43 -9.87
CA PHE A 104 0.14 0.28 -8.64
C PHE A 104 0.83 -0.34 -7.43
N ALA A 105 0.82 -1.68 -7.32
CA ALA A 105 1.53 -2.40 -6.25
C ALA A 105 3.04 -2.12 -6.26
N LEU A 106 3.64 -2.01 -7.44
CA LEU A 106 5.05 -1.67 -7.59
C LEU A 106 5.32 -0.25 -7.08
N HIS A 107 4.54 0.76 -7.48
CA HIS A 107 4.69 2.13 -6.99
C HIS A 107 4.54 2.22 -5.48
N CYS A 108 3.57 1.51 -4.89
CA CYS A 108 3.46 1.45 -3.44
C CYS A 108 4.72 0.85 -2.79
N SER A 109 5.26 -0.23 -3.37
CA SER A 109 6.50 -0.86 -2.87
C SER A 109 7.69 0.08 -2.95
N GLU A 110 7.86 0.80 -4.06
CA GLU A 110 8.93 1.78 -4.27
C GLU A 110 8.84 2.94 -3.28
N ILE A 111 7.64 3.45 -3.03
CA ILE A 111 7.43 4.53 -2.06
C ILE A 111 7.73 4.04 -0.64
N LEU A 112 7.27 2.84 -0.26
CA LEU A 112 7.61 2.23 1.02
C LEU A 112 9.13 2.00 1.16
N GLU A 113 9.81 1.58 0.09
CA GLU A 113 11.26 1.37 0.09
C GLU A 113 12.03 2.69 0.18
N SER A 114 11.58 3.76 -0.49
CA SER A 114 12.20 5.09 -0.38
C SER A 114 12.13 5.69 1.02
N LYS A 115 11.09 5.32 1.80
CA LYS A 115 10.91 5.71 3.20
C LYS A 115 11.73 4.84 4.18
N LYS A 116 12.45 3.81 3.70
CA LYS A 116 13.20 2.83 4.53
C LYS A 116 14.46 3.39 5.22
N GLY A 117 14.75 4.69 5.09
CA GLY A 117 15.86 5.38 5.78
C GLY A 117 15.41 6.54 6.69
N THR A 118 14.12 6.88 6.68
CA THR A 118 13.54 7.87 7.58
C THR A 118 13.04 7.18 8.84
N ALA A 119 13.15 7.83 10.00
CA ALA A 119 12.66 7.29 11.27
C ALA A 119 11.13 7.00 11.26
N GLU A 120 10.40 7.51 10.26
CA GLU A 120 8.99 7.24 9.99
C GLU A 120 8.85 5.98 9.12
N TYR A 121 8.61 4.91 9.87
CA TYR A 121 8.60 3.50 9.52
C TYR A 121 7.49 3.13 8.53
N VAL A 122 7.75 2.12 7.69
CA VAL A 122 6.72 1.38 6.93
C VAL A 122 5.49 1.17 7.83
N PRO A 123 4.27 1.52 7.39
CA PRO A 123 3.09 1.36 8.23
C PRO A 123 3.03 -0.02 8.88
N ASN A 124 2.79 -0.07 10.18
CA ASN A 124 2.81 -1.31 10.96
C ASN A 124 1.48 -1.61 11.65
N ASP A 125 0.47 -0.77 11.42
CA ASP A 125 -0.90 -0.95 11.86
C ASP A 125 -1.89 -0.53 10.76
N LEU A 126 -3.18 -0.80 10.98
CA LEU A 126 -4.23 -0.51 10.02
C LEU A 126 -4.32 0.99 9.67
N ASN A 127 -4.17 1.87 10.66
CA ASN A 127 -4.31 3.31 10.49
C ASN A 127 -3.16 3.88 9.66
N GLY A 128 -1.94 3.44 9.90
CA GLY A 128 -0.80 3.82 9.07
C GLY A 128 -0.97 3.42 7.61
N TYR A 129 -1.62 2.29 7.32
CA TYR A 129 -1.91 1.88 5.95
C TYR A 129 -3.05 2.70 5.31
N LEU A 130 -4.03 3.14 6.09
CA LEU A 130 -5.04 4.08 5.61
C LEU A 130 -4.43 5.44 5.28
N ASP A 131 -3.56 5.96 6.16
CA ASP A 131 -2.82 7.21 5.93
C ASP A 131 -1.91 7.08 4.70
N PHE A 132 -1.18 5.97 4.59
CA PHE A 132 -0.34 5.68 3.42
C PHE A 132 -1.15 5.67 2.11
N ILE A 133 -2.34 5.06 2.10
CA ILE A 133 -3.18 5.08 0.90
C ILE A 133 -3.75 6.47 0.62
N GLY A 134 -4.00 7.29 1.65
CA GLY A 134 -4.26 8.72 1.50
C GLY A 134 -3.12 9.43 0.76
N ASP A 135 -1.89 9.29 1.26
CA ASP A 135 -0.67 9.84 0.65
C ASP A 135 -0.51 9.37 -0.80
N MET A 136 -0.77 8.09 -1.07
CA MET A 136 -0.70 7.52 -2.42
C MET A 136 -1.70 8.19 -3.37
N LYS A 137 -2.92 8.47 -2.92
CA LYS A 137 -3.91 9.16 -3.77
C LYS A 137 -3.49 10.59 -4.07
N ASP A 138 -2.91 11.29 -3.11
CA ASP A 138 -2.38 12.63 -3.33
C ASP A 138 -1.17 12.61 -4.26
N TYR A 139 -0.27 11.63 -4.12
CA TYR A 139 0.81 11.38 -5.06
C TYR A 139 0.27 11.17 -6.49
N LEU A 140 -0.74 10.31 -6.68
CA LEU A 140 -1.36 10.08 -7.99
C LEU A 140 -1.96 11.35 -8.58
N ARG A 141 -2.60 12.19 -7.77
CA ARG A 141 -3.13 13.48 -8.22
C ARG A 141 -2.03 14.43 -8.66
N LEU A 142 -0.90 14.46 -7.97
CA LEU A 142 0.21 15.35 -8.28
C LEU A 142 1.03 14.88 -9.49
N HIS A 143 1.18 13.57 -9.66
CA HIS A 143 2.16 12.98 -10.58
C HIS A 143 1.57 12.17 -11.72
N CYS A 144 0.27 11.87 -11.72
CA CYS A 144 -0.36 11.06 -12.77
C CYS A 144 -1.57 11.76 -13.41
N TYR A 145 -2.17 12.76 -12.76
CA TYR A 145 -3.31 13.49 -13.30
C TYR A 145 -2.87 14.55 -14.33
N ASN A 146 -3.46 14.52 -15.54
CA ASN A 146 -3.19 15.49 -16.62
C ASN A 146 -1.70 15.65 -16.97
N VAL A 147 -0.93 14.57 -16.88
CA VAL A 147 0.47 14.57 -17.31
C VAL A 147 0.54 14.64 -18.83
N PRO A 148 1.25 15.61 -19.43
CA PRO A 148 1.36 15.72 -20.89
C PRO A 148 1.90 14.44 -21.52
N GLY A 149 1.18 13.91 -22.52
CA GLY A 149 1.56 12.68 -23.22
C GLY A 149 1.18 11.38 -22.50
N GLN A 150 0.51 11.45 -21.34
CA GLN A 150 0.01 10.28 -20.62
C GLN A 150 -1.51 10.21 -20.70
N ASP A 151 -2.04 8.99 -20.88
CA ASP A 151 -3.47 8.73 -20.84
C ASP A 151 -3.98 8.87 -19.40
N ASN A 152 -4.95 9.78 -19.19
CA ASN A 152 -5.62 9.98 -17.90
C ASN A 152 -6.26 8.71 -17.35
N LYS A 153 -6.57 7.73 -18.22
CA LYS A 153 -7.06 6.43 -17.78
C LYS A 153 -6.10 5.73 -16.82
N ILE A 154 -4.78 5.96 -16.92
CA ILE A 154 -3.81 5.38 -15.97
C ILE A 154 -4.05 5.92 -14.56
N TYR A 155 -4.25 7.23 -14.44
CA TYR A 155 -4.61 7.86 -13.17
C TYR A 155 -5.94 7.32 -12.63
N GLU A 156 -6.96 7.20 -13.48
CA GLU A 156 -8.27 6.68 -13.08
C GLU A 156 -8.18 5.22 -12.60
N ASP A 157 -7.47 4.37 -13.33
CA ASP A 157 -7.25 2.96 -12.98
C ASP A 157 -6.54 2.86 -11.61
N TYR A 158 -5.47 3.63 -11.38
CA TYR A 158 -4.76 3.66 -10.10
C TYR A 158 -5.59 4.23 -8.96
N MET A 159 -6.37 5.28 -9.21
CA MET A 159 -7.26 5.86 -8.21
C MET A 159 -8.36 4.88 -7.81
N ASN A 160 -8.91 4.12 -8.77
CA ASN A 160 -9.90 3.07 -8.50
C ASN A 160 -9.30 1.93 -7.67
N ILE A 161 -8.06 1.51 -7.97
CA ILE A 161 -7.34 0.51 -7.16
C ILE A 161 -7.14 1.02 -5.73
N ALA A 162 -6.66 2.26 -5.56
CA ALA A 162 -6.44 2.87 -4.24
C ALA A 162 -7.75 2.99 -3.44
N ASN A 163 -8.84 3.42 -4.08
CA ASN A 163 -10.17 3.50 -3.47
C ASN A 163 -10.72 2.13 -3.08
N GLY A 164 -10.54 1.12 -3.94
CA GLY A 164 -10.95 -0.25 -3.65
C GLY A 164 -10.20 -0.83 -2.47
N PHE A 165 -8.88 -0.65 -2.43
CA PHE A 165 -8.07 -1.10 -1.29
C PHE A 165 -8.40 -0.37 0.01
N GLU A 166 -8.57 0.96 -0.01
CA GLU A 166 -9.04 1.72 1.15
C GLU A 166 -10.39 1.19 1.67
N SER A 167 -11.32 0.88 0.76
CA SER A 167 -12.63 0.34 1.12
C SER A 167 -12.53 -1.04 1.77
N GLU A 168 -11.58 -1.88 1.33
CA GLU A 168 -11.28 -3.16 1.98
C GLU A 168 -10.64 -2.99 3.35
N LEU A 169 -9.70 -2.05 3.51
CA LEU A 169 -9.07 -1.75 4.79
C LEU A 169 -10.07 -1.28 5.85
N LYS A 170 -11.03 -0.43 5.46
CA LYS A 170 -12.06 0.11 6.37
C LYS A 170 -12.99 -0.95 6.97
N LYS A 171 -13.02 -2.17 6.44
CA LYS A 171 -13.80 -3.29 7.03
C LYS A 171 -13.21 -3.83 8.33
N TYR A 172 -11.97 -3.46 8.63
CA TYR A 172 -11.22 -3.92 9.80
C TYR A 172 -11.03 -2.82 10.84
N GLN A 173 -11.68 -1.66 10.67
CA GLN A 173 -11.86 -0.63 11.70
C GLN A 173 -12.98 -1.03 12.66
#